data_AF-A0A496AEB1-F1
#
_entry.id   AF-A0A496AEB1-F1
#
_cell.length_a   1.000
_cell.length_b   1.000
_cell.length_c   1.000
_cell.angle_alpha   90.00
_cell.angle_beta   90.00
_cell.angle_gamma   90.00
#
_symmetry.space_group_name_H-M   'P 1'
#
loop_
_entity.id
_entity.type
_entity.pdbx_description
1 polymer ?
#
loop_
_entity_poly.entity_id
_entity_poly.type
_entity_poly.pdbx_seq_one_letter_code
_entity_poly.pdbx_strand_id
1 'polypeptide(L)'
;MQESPFVELIMQRGIEQGSHQVSIKFILSVLTERFPLSDTTPVAEALESIQDLERLSELLLIAVKTLSVDTFLQEVEKSEE
;
A
#
# COMPACT_ATOMS: atom_id res chain seq x y z
N MET A 1 -0.70 5.97 36.97
CA MET A 1 0.43 5.51 36.13
C MET A 1 0.57 6.55 35.04
N GLN A 2 1.68 7.28 34.96
CA GLN A 2 1.92 8.14 33.79
C GLN A 2 2.35 7.21 32.67
N GLU A 3 1.51 7.10 31.63
CA GLU A 3 1.85 6.36 30.43
C GLU A 3 3.09 7.02 29.83
N SER A 4 4.15 6.22 29.68
CA SER A 4 5.41 6.74 29.15
C SER A 4 5.18 7.18 27.70
N PRO A 5 5.65 8.37 27.27
CA PRO A 5 5.54 8.81 25.88
C PRO A 5 6.15 7.82 24.88
N PHE A 6 7.04 6.93 25.35
CA PHE A 6 7.57 5.82 24.57
C PHE A 6 6.52 4.75 24.23
N VAL A 7 5.58 4.45 25.14
CA VAL A 7 4.51 3.47 24.90
C VAL A 7 3.53 4.00 23.87
N GLU A 8 3.15 5.27 23.99
CA GLU A 8 2.26 5.94 23.04
C GLU A 8 2.88 5.99 21.63
N LEU A 9 4.18 6.29 21.53
CA LEU A 9 4.93 6.26 20.27
C LEU A 9 4.98 4.87 19.64
N ILE A 10 5.25 3.81 20.43
CA ILE A 10 5.30 2.43 19.92
C ILE A 10 3.92 1.98 19.44
N MET A 11 2.85 2.33 20.17
CA MET A 11 1.48 2.02 19.77
C MET A 11 1.07 2.74 18.49
N GLN A 12 1.35 4.04 18.39
CA GLN A 12 1.07 4.82 17.17
C GLN A 12 1.79 4.23 15.96
N ARG A 13 3.08 3.93 16.09
CA ARG A 13 3.87 3.30 15.03
C ARG A 13 3.34 1.91 14.65
N GLY A 14 2.86 1.13 15.63
CA GLY A 14 2.23 -0.17 15.39
C GLY A 14 0.91 -0.07 14.63
N ILE A 15 0.08 0.94 14.94
CA ILE A 15 -1.17 1.21 14.23
C ILE A 15 -0.88 1.67 12.80
N GLU A 16 0.10 2.55 12.61
CA GLU A 16 0.51 3.04 11.28
C GLU A 16 1.05 1.90 10.42
N GLN A 17 1.93 1.04 10.96
CA GLN A 17 2.42 -0.14 10.25
C GLN A 17 1.30 -1.15 9.95
N GLY A 18 0.33 -1.30 10.84
CA GLY A 18 -0.85 -2.12 10.61
C GLY A 18 -1.70 -1.58 9.47
N SER A 19 -1.96 -0.27 9.46
CA SER A 19 -2.70 0.42 8.40
C SER A 19 -2.00 0.29 7.04
N HIS A 20 -0.68 0.42 7.05
CA HIS A 20 0.18 0.30 5.87
C HIS A 20 0.06 -1.08 5.21
N GLN A 21 0.28 -2.14 5.98
CA GLN A 21 0.18 -3.51 5.47
C GLN A 21 -1.24 -3.87 5.01
N VAL A 22 -2.28 -3.34 5.67
CA VAL A 22 -3.68 -3.55 5.26
C VAL A 22 -3.96 -2.89 3.92
N SER A 23 -3.49 -1.65 3.70
CA SER A 23 -3.65 -0.95 2.43
C SER A 23 -2.97 -1.69 1.28
N ILE A 24 -1.73 -2.16 1.46
CA ILE A 24 -1.02 -2.97 0.46
C ILE A 24 -1.82 -4.24 0.12
N LYS A 25 -2.28 -4.97 1.14
CA LYS A 25 -3.09 -6.18 0.94
C LYS A 25 -4.37 -5.91 0.16
N PHE A 26 -5.06 -4.80 0.44
CA PHE A 26 -6.27 -4.45 -0.31
C PHE A 26 -5.98 -4.11 -1.76
N ILE A 27 -4.91 -3.35 -2.03
CA ILE A 27 -4.48 -3.05 -3.40
C ILE A 27 -4.22 -4.35 -4.17
N LEU A 28 -3.40 -5.25 -3.60
CA LEU A 28 -3.07 -6.53 -4.24
C LEU A 28 -4.30 -7.43 -4.42
N SER A 29 -5.24 -7.42 -3.47
CA SER A 29 -6.50 -8.17 -3.59
C SER A 29 -7.35 -7.66 -4.74
N VAL A 30 -7.47 -6.34 -4.91
CA VAL A 30 -8.19 -5.73 -6.03
C VAL A 30 -7.52 -6.09 -7.36
N LEU A 31 -6.19 -6.00 -7.45
CA LEU A 31 -5.48 -6.34 -8.69
C LEU A 31 -5.59 -7.82 -9.04
N THR A 32 -5.49 -8.71 -8.05
CA THR A 32 -5.61 -10.16 -8.25
C THR A 32 -7.02 -10.54 -8.71
N GLU A 33 -8.07 -9.91 -8.16
CA GLU A 33 -9.45 -10.14 -8.57
C GLU A 33 -9.71 -9.65 -10.01
N ARG A 34 -9.18 -8.48 -10.37
CA ARG A 34 -9.39 -7.88 -11.70
C ARG A 34 -8.53 -8.52 -12.78
N PHE A 35 -7.34 -9.01 -12.41
CA PHE A 35 -6.33 -9.53 -13.32
C PHE A 35 -5.77 -10.88 -12.80
N PRO A 36 -6.59 -11.94 -12.74
CA PRO A 36 -6.21 -13.21 -12.08
C PRO A 36 -5.07 -13.97 -12.76
N LEU A 37 -4.69 -13.59 -13.99
CA LEU A 37 -3.60 -14.19 -14.75
C LEU A 37 -2.33 -13.32 -14.75
N SER A 38 -2.37 -12.14 -14.14
CA SER A 38 -1.25 -11.21 -14.11
C SER A 38 -0.39 -11.45 -12.87
N ASP A 39 0.92 -11.28 -13.03
CA ASP A 39 1.85 -11.30 -11.90
C ASP A 39 1.79 -9.97 -11.14
N THR A 40 1.39 -10.03 -9.87
CA THR A 40 1.31 -8.87 -8.97
C THR A 40 2.53 -8.76 -8.06
N THR A 41 3.50 -9.67 -8.16
CA THR A 41 4.73 -9.66 -7.34
C THR A 41 5.50 -8.34 -7.46
N PRO A 42 5.74 -7.79 -8.68
CA PRO A 42 6.47 -6.52 -8.81
C PRO A 42 5.73 -5.33 -8.17
N VAL A 43 4.39 -5.37 -8.21
CA VAL A 43 3.57 -4.35 -7.55
C VAL A 43 3.69 -4.44 -6.03
N ALA A 44 3.72 -5.65 -5.47
CA ALA A 44 3.90 -5.84 -4.04
C ALA A 44 5.23 -5.24 -3.57
N GLU A 45 6.32 -5.54 -4.27
CA GLU A 45 7.67 -5.02 -3.97
C GLU A 45 7.72 -3.48 -4.05
N ALA A 46 7.09 -2.90 -5.07
CA ALA A 46 7.03 -1.45 -5.23
C ALA A 46 6.20 -0.77 -4.12
N LEU A 47 5.05 -1.35 -3.74
CA LEU A 47 4.20 -0.82 -2.68
C LEU A 47 4.85 -0.87 -1.29
N GLU A 48 5.67 -1.89 -1.01
CA GLU A 48 6.41 -2.00 0.26
C GLU A 48 7.40 -0.85 0.48
N SER A 49 7.86 -0.21 -0.60
CA SER A 49 8.78 0.95 -0.53
C SER A 49 8.07 2.27 -0.20
N ILE A 50 6.75 2.35 -0.37
CA ILE A 50 5.95 3.56 -0.12
C ILE A 50 5.57 3.63 1.35
N GLN A 51 6.18 4.51 2.14
CA GLN A 51 5.81 4.69 3.56
C GLN A 51 4.58 5.58 3.78
N ASP A 52 4.16 6.33 2.76
CA ASP A 52 3.06 7.28 2.84
C ASP A 52 1.69 6.59 2.74
N LEU A 53 0.93 6.62 3.83
CA LEU A 53 -0.42 6.04 3.91
C LEU A 53 -1.44 6.78 3.03
N GLU A 54 -1.30 8.09 2.84
CA GLU A 54 -2.16 8.87 1.95
C GLU A 54 -1.93 8.40 0.51
N ARG A 55 -0.65 8.24 0.12
CA ARG A 55 -0.31 7.71 -1.20
C ARG A 55 -0.85 6.30 -1.43
N LEU A 56 -0.75 5.41 -0.44
CA LEU A 56 -1.35 4.07 -0.55
C LEU A 56 -2.88 4.12 -0.70
N SER A 57 -3.54 5.09 -0.06
CA SER A 57 -4.99 5.29 -0.19
C SER A 57 -5.37 5.75 -1.61
N GLU A 58 -4.60 6.64 -2.23
CA GLU A 58 -4.78 7.03 -3.63
C GLU A 58 -4.56 5.86 -4.58
N LEU A 59 -3.50 5.09 -4.36
CA LEU A 59 -3.17 3.91 -5.15
C LEU A 59 -4.27 2.84 -5.08
N LEU A 60 -4.96 2.69 -3.94
CA LEU A 60 -6.15 1.83 -3.87
C LEU A 60 -7.27 2.28 -4.83
N LEU A 61 -7.52 3.59 -4.93
CA LEU A 61 -8.51 4.12 -5.86
C LEU A 61 -8.08 3.94 -7.33
N ILE A 62 -6.78 4.04 -7.61
CA ILE A 62 -6.21 3.79 -8.94
C ILE A 62 -6.30 2.30 -9.28
N ALA A 63 -6.04 1.39 -8.35
CA ALA A 63 -6.10 -0.06 -8.56
C ALA A 63 -7.50 -0.53 -8.99
N VAL A 64 -8.56 0.15 -8.52
CA VAL A 64 -9.95 -0.12 -8.95
C VAL A 64 -10.21 0.33 -10.39
N LYS A 65 -9.48 1.34 -10.89
CA LYS A 65 -9.73 1.98 -12.20
C LYS A 65 -8.71 1.62 -13.28
N THR A 66 -7.54 1.12 -12.90
CA THR A 66 -6.43 0.81 -13.83
C THR A 66 -6.85 -0.17 -14.92
N LEU A 67 -6.22 -0.11 -16.08
CA LEU A 67 -6.52 -0.97 -17.23
C LEU A 67 -5.71 -2.26 -17.24
N SER A 68 -4.57 -2.30 -16.53
CA SER A 68 -3.73 -3.49 -16.36
C SER A 68 -2.85 -3.37 -15.12
N VAL A 69 -2.21 -4.48 -14.74
CA VAL A 69 -1.19 -4.50 -13.69
C VAL A 69 0.04 -3.67 -14.09
N ASP A 70 0.49 -3.74 -15.34
CA ASP A 70 1.61 -2.91 -15.83
C ASP A 70 1.30 -1.41 -15.77
N THR A 71 0.10 -0.99 -16.18
CA THR A 71 -0.32 0.41 -16.06
C THR A 71 -0.36 0.86 -14.61
N PHE A 72 -0.78 -0.03 -13.71
CA PHE A 72 -0.76 0.26 -12.29
C PHE A 72 0.66 0.41 -11.76
N LEU A 73 1.56 -0.52 -12.10
CA LEU A 73 2.95 -0.49 -11.68
C LEU A 73 3.63 0.83 -12.06
N GLN A 74 3.40 1.31 -13.29
CA GLN A 74 3.89 2.61 -13.72
C GLN A 74 3.35 3.77 -12.86
N GLU A 75 2.11 3.70 -12.36
CA GLU A 75 1.57 4.72 -11.45
C GLU A 75 2.20 4.64 -10.05
N VAL A 76 2.61 3.45 -9.60
CA VAL A 76 3.34 3.26 -8.34
C VAL A 76 4.73 3.88 -8.44
N GLU A 77 5.45 3.61 -9.53
CA GLU A 77 6.83 4.07 -9.78
C GLU A 77 6.95 5.59 -10.05
N LYS A 78 5.90 6.24 -10.57
CA LYS A 78 5.89 7.70 -10.82
C LYS A 78 6.02 8.57 -9.57
N SER A 79 5.89 7.99 -8.37
CA SER A 79 5.96 8.75 -7.11
C SER A 79 7.37 8.88 -6.53
N GLU A 80 8.39 8.39 -7.24
CA GLU A 80 9.80 8.50 -6.82
C GLU A 80 10.59 9.64 -7.49
N GLU A 81 9.94 10.52 -8.30
CA GLU A 81 10.54 11.74 -8.90
C GLU A 81 10.23 13.03 -8.13
#